data_AF-A0A8T6RBJ7-F1
#
_entry.id   AF-A0A8T6RBJ7-F1
#
_cell.length_a   1.000
_cell.length_b   1.000
_cell.length_c   1.000
_cell.angle_alpha   90.00
_cell.angle_beta   90.00
_cell.angle_gamma   90.00
#
_symmetry.space_group_name_H-M   'P 1'
#
loop_
_entity.id
_entity.type
_entity.pdbx_description
1 polymer ?
#
loop_
_entity_poly.entity_id
_entity_poly.type
_entity_poly.pdbx_seq_one_letter_code
_entity_poly.pdbx_strand_id
1 'polypeptide(L)' 'MLRILKDASGDLTTAEILESAHREEHSEICQDCAGGDAFIVAARQLVERGLITRKLAKGGYRWRIAGDE' A
#
# COMPACT_ATOMS: atom_id res chain seq x y z
N MET A 1 -2.30 -0.41 -5.84
CA MET A 1 -2.08 -0.02 -4.43
C MET A 1 -3.34 0.42 -3.69
N LEU A 2 -4.02 1.52 -4.04
CA LEU A 2 -5.22 1.95 -3.28
C LEU A 2 -6.31 0.88 -3.23
N ARG A 3 -6.50 0.13 -4.33
CA ARG A 3 -7.43 -1.01 -4.39
C ARG A 3 -7.05 -2.13 -3.41
N ILE A 4 -5.75 -2.49 -3.35
CA ILE A 4 -5.21 -3.47 -2.39
C ILE A 4 -5.46 -3.03 -0.95
N LEU A 5 -5.26 -1.75 -0.63
CA LEU A 5 -5.51 -1.22 0.72
C LEU A 5 -6.99 -1.11 1.07
N LYS A 6 -7.88 -0.99 0.08
CA LYS A 6 -9.33 -1.02 0.27
C LYS A 6 -9.86 -2.43 0.47
N ASP A 7 -9.26 -3.41 -0.19
CA ASP A 7 -9.64 -4.82 -0.05
C ASP A 7 -9.14 -5.41 1.27
N ALA A 8 -8.01 -4.88 1.78
CA ALA A 8 -7.47 -5.28 3.06
C ALA A 8 -8.37 -4.86 4.23
N SER A 9 -8.82 -5.82 5.04
CA SER A 9 -9.57 -5.56 6.28
C SER A 9 -8.71 -4.97 7.43
N GLY A 10 -7.53 -4.45 7.14
CA GLY A 10 -6.56 -4.05 8.15
C GLY A 10 -5.35 -3.31 7.58
N ASP A 11 -4.39 -3.01 8.47
CA ASP A 11 -3.13 -2.40 8.05
C ASP A 11 -2.18 -3.43 7.43
N LEU A 12 -1.60 -3.08 6.28
CA LEU A 12 -0.66 -3.93 5.55
C LEU A 12 0.75 -3.35 5.58
N THR A 13 1.75 -4.20 5.65
CA THR A 13 3.15 -3.81 5.42
C THR A 13 3.40 -3.54 3.93
N THR A 14 4.47 -2.79 3.63
CA THR A 14 4.91 -2.60 2.24
C THR A 14 5.15 -3.94 1.52
N ALA A 15 5.69 -4.94 2.23
CA ALA A 15 5.91 -6.27 1.67
C ALA A 15 4.59 -6.95 1.29
N GLU A 16 3.61 -6.98 2.20
CA GLU A 16 2.30 -7.58 1.91
C GLU A 16 1.58 -6.89 0.75
N ILE A 17 1.71 -5.57 0.62
CA ILE A 17 1.09 -4.84 -0.50
C ILE A 17 1.76 -5.19 -1.83
N LEU A 18 3.09 -5.33 -1.83
CA LEU A 18 3.83 -5.74 -3.03
C LEU A 18 3.52 -7.20 -3.41
N GLU A 19 3.44 -8.11 -2.44
CA GLU A 19 3.03 -9.49 -2.70
C GLU A 19 1.60 -9.56 -3.24
N SER A 20 0.66 -8.81 -2.66
CA SER A 20 -0.71 -8.70 -3.16
C SER A 20 -0.78 -8.08 -4.56
N ALA A 21 0.12 -7.15 -4.88
CA ALA A 21 0.19 -6.53 -6.21
C ALA A 21 0.68 -7.51 -7.29
N HIS A 22 1.46 -8.54 -6.92
CA HIS A 22 1.90 -9.60 -7.83
C HIS A 22 0.84 -10.68 -8.09
N ARG A 23 -0.29 -10.68 -7.38
CA ARG A 23 -1.37 -11.63 -7.61
C ARG A 23 -2.13 -11.28 -8.89
N GLU A 24 -2.67 -12.30 -9.56
CA GLU A 24 -3.42 -12.16 -10.82
C GLU A 24 -4.60 -11.18 -10.69
N GLU A 25 -5.27 -11.15 -9.54
CA GLU A 25 -6.34 -10.21 -9.17
C GLU A 25 -5.94 -8.72 -9.25
N HIS A 26 -4.64 -8.42 -9.18
CA HIS A 26 -4.10 -7.06 -9.22
C HIS A 26 -3.07 -6.85 -10.34
N SER A 27 -2.96 -7.80 -11.27
CA SER A 27 -1.98 -7.77 -12.35
C SER A 27 -2.15 -6.54 -13.26
N GLU A 28 -3.38 -6.03 -13.41
CA GLU A 28 -3.69 -4.78 -14.11
C GLU A 28 -3.14 -3.51 -13.42
N ILE A 29 -2.89 -3.59 -12.11
CA ILE A 29 -2.45 -2.47 -11.27
C ILE A 29 -0.92 -2.40 -11.18
N CYS A 30 -0.25 -3.50 -11.54
CA CYS A 30 1.16 -3.75 -11.26
C CYS A 30 1.90 -4.20 -12.53
N GLN A 31 1.72 -3.48 -13.65
CA GLN A 31 2.52 -3.74 -14.86
C GLN A 31 4.00 -3.41 -14.68
N ASP A 32 4.34 -2.56 -13.70
CA ASP A 32 5.70 -2.14 -13.36
C ASP A 32 5.75 -1.75 -11.87
N CYS A 33 5.45 -2.67 -10.95
CA CYS A 33 5.71 -2.39 -9.54
C CYS A 33 7.24 -2.33 -9.33
N ALA A 34 7.80 -1.17 -9.60
CA ALA A 34 9.10 -0.78 -9.10
C ALA A 34 9.11 -1.07 -7.59
N GLY A 35 10.18 -1.72 -7.11
CA GLY A 35 10.25 -2.33 -5.79
C GLY A 35 9.97 -1.39 -4.61
N GLY A 36 10.21 -1.88 -3.39
CA GLY A 36 9.85 -1.21 -2.13
C GLY A 36 10.09 0.30 -2.08
N ASP A 37 11.20 0.81 -2.62
CA ASP A 37 11.50 2.24 -2.63
C ASP A 37 10.52 3.10 -3.45
N ALA A 38 10.16 2.66 -4.66
CA ALA A 38 9.20 3.40 -5.49
C ALA A 38 7.80 3.40 -4.86
N PHE A 39 7.44 2.28 -4.22
CA PHE A 39 6.24 2.21 -3.40
C PHE A 39 6.25 3.26 -2.29
N ILE A 40 7.35 3.37 -1.51
CA ILE A 40 7.43 4.32 -0.40
C ILE A 40 7.28 5.77 -0.89
N VAL A 41 7.88 6.11 -2.03
CA VAL A 41 7.78 7.46 -2.61
C VAL A 41 6.32 7.76 -3.01
N ALA A 42 5.67 6.85 -3.73
CA ALA A 42 4.26 7.02 -4.11
C ALA A 42 3.34 7.06 -2.89
N ALA A 43 3.57 6.19 -1.91
CA ALA A 43 2.79 6.13 -0.68
C ALA A 43 2.90 7.42 0.14
N ARG A 44 4.07 8.06 0.18
CA ARG A 44 4.22 9.38 0.83
C ARG A 44 3.31 10.43 0.20
N GLN A 45 3.25 10.51 -1.12
CA GLN A 45 2.35 11.47 -1.78
C GLN A 45 0.88 11.20 -1.46
N LEU A 46 0.49 9.93 -1.32
CA LEU A 46 -0.88 9.55 -0.95
C LEU A 46 -1.20 9.88 0.51
N VAL A 47 -0.22 9.78 1.42
CA VAL A 47 -0.36 10.25 2.81
C VAL A 47 -0.55 11.76 2.85
N GLU A 48 0.24 12.52 2.08
CA GLU A 48 0.11 13.99 2.01
C GLU A 48 -1.24 14.44 1.47
N ARG A 49 -1.83 13.65 0.56
CA ARG A 49 -3.19 13.87 0.03
C ARG A 49 -4.30 13.39 0.98
N GLY A 50 -3.95 12.80 2.12
CA GLY A 50 -4.92 12.26 3.07
C GLY A 50 -5.69 11.05 2.55
N LEU A 51 -5.16 10.30 1.58
CA LEU A 51 -5.81 9.12 1.00
C LEU A 51 -5.46 7.83 1.73
N ILE A 52 -4.27 7.77 2.33
CA ILE A 52 -3.82 6.64 3.15
C ILE A 52 -3.17 7.16 4.43
N THR A 53 -3.19 6.35 5.48
CA THR A 53 -2.45 6.61 6.71
C THR A 53 -1.26 5.65 6.82
N ARG A 54 -0.22 6.09 7.53
CA ARG A 54 0.92 5.24 7.88
C ARG A 54 1.06 5.14 9.39
N LYS A 55 1.40 3.95 9.88
CA LYS A 55 1.78 3.70 11.26
C LYS A 55 3.16 3.07 11.30
N LEU A 56 4.04 3.58 12.15
CA LEU A 56 5.33 2.94 12.38
C LEU A 56 5.12 1.70 13.27
N ALA A 57 5.63 0.55 12.82
CA ALA A 57 5.57 -0.71 13.55
C ALA A 57 6.94 -1.43 13.49
N LYS A 58 7.10 -2.50 14.26
CA LYS A 58 8.30 -3.36 14.15
C LYS A 58 8.41 -3.87 12.71
N GLY A 59 9.53 -3.56 12.06
CA GLY A 59 9.80 -3.97 10.68
C GLY A 59 9.41 -2.96 9.59
N GLY A 60 8.91 -1.77 9.94
CA GLY A 60 8.71 -0.68 8.97
C GLY A 60 7.37 0.05 9.10
N TYR A 61 6.85 0.53 7.97
CA TYR A 61 5.56 1.19 7.90
C TYR A 61 4.45 0.19 7.63
N ARG A 62 3.32 0.41 8.30
CA ARG A 62 2.05 -0.20 7.96
C ARG A 62 1.10 0.85 7.39
N TRP A 63 0.38 0.47 6.36
CA TRP A 63 -0.45 1.35 5.53
C TRP A 63 -1.90 0.94 5.62
N ARG A 64 -2.79 1.92 5.59
CA ARG A 64 -4.24 1.74 5.57
C ARG A 64 -4.89 2.85 4.76
N ILE A 65 -6.05 2.62 4.15
CA ILE A 65 -6.83 3.70 3.56
C ILE A 65 -7.27 4.70 4.65
N ALA A 66 -7.27 6.00 4.33
CA ALA A 66 -7.75 7.02 5.25
C ALA A 66 -9.29 7.07 5.20
N GLY A 67 -9.93 7.12 6.37
CA GLY A 67 -11.39 7.22 6.46
C GLY A 67 -12.17 5.90 6.32
N ASP A 68 -11.51 4.74 6.44
CA ASP A 68 -12.20 3.47 6.71
C ASP A 68 -12.53 3.43 8.21
N GLU A 69 -13.68 3.98 8.56
CA GLU A 69 -14.35 3.84 9.86
C GLU A 69 -15.72 3.18 9.63
#